data_AF-A0A972X3A2-F1
#
_entry.id   AF-A0A972X3A2-F1
#
_cell.length_a   1.000
_cell.length_b   1.000
_cell.length_c   1.000
_cell.angle_alpha   90.00
_cell.angle_beta   90.00
_cell.angle_gamma   90.00
#
_symmetry.space_group_name_H-M   'P 1'
#
loop_
_entity.id
_entity.type
_entity.pdbx_description
1 polymer ?
#
loop_
_entity_poly.entity_id
_entity_poly.type
_entity_poly.pdbx_seq_one_letter_code
_entity_poly.pdbx_strand_id
1 'polypeptide(L)'
;MMKLPSPTIPILKSYPKGNDLAVVYPDGILTLTYWDLWCLLTAKQKFGSELSSLRKALIDKRRNERFFSWGRKETTEDLITLLYDLQDRIREVASVDEILSGIPEKLVKKETQKATRNILEGQCYYPPSEPMLRSPRRVLFTEAMRGMWASLPIDPTSIADLLRPLFIPKKDPGYFPKGATFALSRRIEKAVVKEFSKADEIIVMNRRGYRYAVYRAVLTLFHEEHHWDDSYGTMGDLGQSWVKEILAFTADDIGVDSKVFFKDLLMFFCWENYGLSDSKQVIEFLQHLDGADLNLAIAILTDIKDRADQGFQEYRAETAERFLQKLKSP
;
A
#
# COMPACT_ATOMS: atom_id res chain seq x y z
N MET A 1 -32.90 1.81 22.91
CA MET A 1 -31.66 2.56 22.61
C MET A 1 -31.70 3.87 23.38
N MET A 2 -30.58 4.27 23.99
CA MET A 2 -30.45 5.55 24.68
C MET A 2 -30.51 6.69 23.65
N LYS A 3 -31.25 7.76 23.94
CA LYS A 3 -31.28 8.94 23.07
C LYS A 3 -29.90 9.60 23.12
N LEU A 4 -29.25 9.75 21.97
CA LEU A 4 -27.95 10.40 21.91
C LEU A 4 -28.03 11.83 22.47
N PRO A 5 -27.06 12.26 23.28
CA PRO A 5 -26.97 13.64 23.72
C PRO A 5 -26.74 14.57 22.53
N SER A 6 -27.09 15.85 22.68
CA SER A 6 -26.88 16.85 21.63
C SER A 6 -25.38 16.98 21.32
N PRO A 7 -24.98 16.84 20.05
CA PRO A 7 -23.58 16.97 19.68
C PRO A 7 -23.14 18.44 19.66
N THR A 8 -21.84 18.65 19.83
CA THR A 8 -21.16 19.91 19.54
C THR A 8 -20.67 19.91 18.10
N ILE A 9 -20.87 21.04 17.40
CA ILE A 9 -20.35 21.26 16.05
C ILE A 9 -19.10 22.16 16.16
N PRO A 10 -17.91 21.66 15.81
CA PRO A 10 -16.70 22.48 15.76
C PRO A 10 -16.87 23.68 14.82
N ILE A 11 -16.05 24.71 15.00
CA ILE A 11 -16.11 25.95 14.19
C ILE A 11 -16.11 25.59 12.70
N LEU A 12 -17.20 25.93 12.02
CA LEU A 12 -17.41 25.60 10.61
C LEU A 12 -16.39 26.31 9.74
N LYS A 13 -15.46 25.55 9.17
CA LYS A 13 -14.56 26.04 8.13
C LYS A 13 -15.35 26.29 6.84
N SER A 14 -14.95 27.31 6.08
CA SER A 14 -15.51 27.58 4.74
C SER A 14 -15.27 26.40 3.80
N TYR A 15 -14.07 25.81 3.88
CA TYR A 15 -13.63 24.63 3.13
C TYR A 15 -13.10 23.55 4.09
N PRO A 16 -13.98 22.73 4.68
CA PRO A 16 -13.54 21.63 5.52
C PRO A 16 -12.79 20.57 4.70
N LYS A 17 -11.70 20.07 5.24
CA LYS A 17 -10.99 18.89 4.74
C LYS A 17 -11.65 17.63 5.29
N GLY A 18 -11.47 16.50 4.60
CA GLY A 18 -12.05 15.21 5.04
C GLY A 18 -11.72 14.83 6.49
N ASN A 19 -10.49 15.09 6.95
CA ASN A 19 -10.04 14.80 8.31
C ASN A 19 -10.40 15.88 9.35
N ASP A 20 -11.03 16.99 8.95
CA ASP A 20 -11.51 17.96 9.93
C ASP A 20 -12.65 17.35 10.75
N LEU A 21 -12.74 17.71 12.03
CA LEU A 21 -13.86 17.31 12.89
C LEU A 21 -15.15 17.98 12.40
N ALA A 22 -16.18 17.18 12.18
CA ALA A 22 -17.50 17.62 11.77
C ALA A 22 -18.49 17.64 12.93
N VAL A 23 -18.45 16.62 13.80
CA VAL A 23 -19.41 16.43 14.89
C VAL A 23 -18.70 15.76 16.07
N VAL A 24 -18.93 16.26 17.29
CA VAL A 24 -18.41 15.67 18.53
C VAL A 24 -19.57 15.44 19.48
N TYR A 25 -19.85 14.19 19.83
CA TYR A 25 -20.80 13.86 20.88
C TYR A 25 -20.12 13.97 22.26
N PRO A 26 -20.83 14.44 23.31
CA PRO A 26 -20.31 14.54 24.68
C PRO A 26 -19.61 13.28 25.19
N ASP A 27 -18.73 13.47 26.17
CA ASP A 27 -17.99 12.41 26.88
C ASP A 27 -17.17 11.47 25.97
N GLY A 28 -16.88 11.91 24.75
CA GLY A 28 -16.12 11.13 23.77
C GLY A 28 -16.90 9.94 23.19
N ILE A 29 -18.23 9.87 23.40
CA ILE A 29 -19.08 8.76 22.96
C ILE A 29 -18.92 8.50 21.45
N LEU A 30 -18.84 9.57 20.66
CA LEU A 30 -18.62 9.48 19.22
C LEU A 30 -18.02 10.77 18.69
N THR A 31 -16.95 10.65 17.91
CA THR A 31 -16.36 11.77 17.17
C THR A 31 -16.40 11.44 15.69
N LEU A 32 -16.91 12.37 14.88
CA LEU A 32 -17.05 12.23 13.44
C LEU A 32 -16.24 13.29 12.72
N THR A 33 -15.43 12.85 11.78
CA THR A 33 -14.79 13.69 10.77
C THR A 33 -15.76 14.00 9.63
N TYR A 34 -15.37 14.88 8.70
CA TYR A 34 -16.16 15.12 7.49
C TYR A 34 -16.23 13.89 6.59
N TRP A 35 -15.18 13.06 6.54
CA TRP A 35 -15.23 11.76 5.88
C TRP A 35 -16.34 10.87 6.45
N ASP A 36 -16.42 10.76 7.78
CA ASP A 36 -17.47 9.99 8.46
C ASP A 36 -18.86 10.55 8.15
N LEU A 37 -19.03 11.87 8.29
CA LEU A 37 -20.30 12.54 8.03
C LEU A 37 -20.78 12.31 6.59
N TRP A 38 -19.89 12.41 5.60
CA TRP A 38 -20.26 12.16 4.22
C TRP A 38 -20.66 10.70 3.98
N CYS A 39 -19.99 9.72 4.59
CA CYS A 39 -20.42 8.32 4.54
C CYS A 39 -21.83 8.12 5.10
N LEU A 40 -22.12 8.68 6.28
CA LEU A 40 -23.46 8.61 6.90
C LEU A 40 -24.54 9.26 6.02
N LEU A 41 -24.26 10.46 5.49
CA LEU A 41 -25.19 11.20 4.63
C LEU A 41 -25.45 10.46 3.31
N THR A 42 -24.42 9.89 2.69
CA THR A 42 -24.57 9.07 1.48
C THR A 42 -25.38 7.81 1.77
N ALA A 43 -25.13 7.13 2.89
CA ALA A 43 -25.91 5.96 3.29
C ALA A 43 -27.40 6.31 3.49
N LYS A 44 -27.71 7.41 4.19
CA LYS A 44 -29.08 7.90 4.35
C LYS A 44 -29.74 8.24 3.01
N GLN A 45 -29.05 8.96 2.13
CA GLN A 45 -29.63 9.47 0.90
C GLN A 45 -29.86 8.39 -0.17
N LYS A 46 -29.00 7.37 -0.23
CA LYS A 46 -28.96 6.41 -1.34
C LYS A 46 -29.17 4.95 -0.93
N PHE A 47 -29.02 4.64 0.35
CA PHE A 47 -28.96 3.26 0.85
C PHE A 47 -29.82 3.04 2.10
N GLY A 48 -30.82 3.89 2.35
CA GLY A 48 -31.77 3.70 3.45
C GLY A 48 -31.12 3.69 4.83
N SER A 49 -30.06 4.47 5.02
CA SER A 49 -29.28 4.55 6.27
C SER A 49 -28.44 3.30 6.59
N GLU A 50 -28.30 2.36 5.64
CA GLU A 50 -27.49 1.15 5.80
C GLU A 50 -26.05 1.33 5.29
N LEU A 51 -25.07 1.41 6.20
CA LEU A 51 -23.64 1.48 5.84
C LEU A 51 -23.15 0.22 5.12
N SER A 52 -23.72 -0.94 5.45
CA SER A 52 -23.42 -2.22 4.81
C SER A 52 -23.76 -2.20 3.31
N SER A 53 -24.89 -1.58 2.95
CA SER A 53 -25.34 -1.39 1.57
C SER A 53 -24.46 -0.41 0.80
N LEU A 54 -24.06 0.71 1.43
CA LEU A 54 -23.09 1.64 0.84
C LEU A 54 -21.74 0.94 0.59
N ARG A 55 -21.24 0.17 1.57
CA ARG A 55 -19.99 -0.59 1.43
C ARG A 55 -20.07 -1.58 0.28
N LYS A 56 -21.17 -2.35 0.16
CA LYS A 56 -21.38 -3.27 -0.96
C LYS A 56 -21.32 -2.55 -2.29
N ALA A 57 -21.97 -1.39 -2.42
CA ALA A 57 -21.92 -0.59 -3.64
C ALA A 57 -20.51 -0.12 -3.99
N LEU A 58 -19.67 0.24 -3.00
CA LEU A 58 -18.26 0.58 -3.24
C LEU A 58 -17.41 -0.63 -3.63
N ILE A 59 -17.65 -1.81 -3.05
CA ILE A 59 -16.98 -3.07 -3.45
C ILE A 59 -17.33 -3.42 -4.90
N ASP A 60 -18.62 -3.37 -5.25
CA ASP A 60 -19.08 -3.66 -6.60
C ASP A 60 -18.52 -2.62 -7.60
N LYS A 61 -18.48 -1.34 -7.22
CA LYS A 61 -17.82 -0.30 -8.01
C LYS A 61 -16.33 -0.64 -8.21
N ARG A 62 -15.61 -1.02 -7.15
CA ARG A 62 -14.19 -1.34 -7.20
C ARG A 62 -13.87 -2.52 -8.13
N ARG A 63 -14.72 -3.54 -8.15
CA ARG A 63 -14.63 -4.71 -9.06
C ARG A 63 -14.89 -4.33 -10.52
N ASN A 64 -15.78 -3.37 -10.76
CA ASN A 64 -16.17 -2.94 -12.10
C ASN A 64 -15.31 -1.79 -12.67
N GLU A 65 -14.48 -1.12 -11.85
CA GLU A 65 -13.59 -0.06 -12.30
C GLU A 65 -12.47 -0.62 -13.21
N ARG A 66 -12.43 -0.16 -14.46
CA ARG A 66 -11.39 -0.53 -15.45
C ARG A 66 -9.98 -0.14 -14.95
N PHE A 67 -8.96 -0.86 -15.43
CA PHE A 67 -7.55 -0.75 -15.00
C PHE A 67 -6.94 0.67 -15.06
N PHE A 68 -7.44 1.59 -15.89
CA PHE A 68 -6.83 2.90 -16.13
C PHE A 68 -7.20 4.01 -15.10
N SER A 69 -7.87 3.69 -13.98
CA SER A 69 -8.27 4.67 -12.95
C SER A 69 -7.49 4.56 -11.64
N TRP A 70 -6.16 4.38 -11.71
CA TRP A 70 -5.27 4.11 -10.57
C TRP A 70 -5.55 4.96 -9.31
N GLY A 71 -5.66 6.29 -9.42
CA GLY A 71 -5.96 7.15 -8.26
C GLY A 71 -7.38 7.04 -7.67
N ARG A 72 -8.36 6.58 -8.47
CA ARG A 72 -9.76 6.40 -7.98
C ARG A 72 -9.96 5.06 -7.28
N LYS A 73 -9.19 4.03 -7.68
CA LYS A 73 -9.23 2.70 -7.06
C LYS A 73 -8.73 2.73 -5.61
N GLU A 74 -7.65 3.46 -5.36
CA GLU A 74 -7.11 3.65 -4.01
C GLU A 74 -8.10 4.35 -3.09
N THR A 75 -8.70 5.45 -3.57
CA THR A 75 -9.72 6.18 -2.80
C THR A 75 -10.92 5.30 -2.44
N THR A 76 -11.36 4.42 -3.34
CA THR A 76 -12.50 3.52 -3.08
C THR A 76 -12.18 2.47 -2.02
N GLU A 77 -10.98 1.89 -2.02
CA GLU A 77 -10.54 0.93 -0.99
C GLU A 77 -10.34 1.59 0.39
N ASP A 78 -9.76 2.78 0.38
CA ASP A 78 -9.60 3.62 1.56
C ASP A 78 -11.00 3.88 2.19
N LEU A 79 -12.00 4.26 1.37
CA LEU A 79 -13.39 4.45 1.83
C LEU A 79 -14.07 3.16 2.34
N ILE A 80 -13.81 2.00 1.72
CA ILE A 80 -14.32 0.71 2.22
C ILE A 80 -13.78 0.43 3.63
N THR A 81 -12.50 0.72 3.86
CA THR A 81 -11.86 0.53 5.16
C THR A 81 -12.43 1.48 6.21
N LEU A 82 -12.64 2.75 5.83
CA LEU A 82 -13.35 3.73 6.67
C LEU A 82 -14.75 3.24 7.06
N LEU A 83 -15.50 2.61 6.15
CA LEU A 83 -16.85 2.13 6.44
C LEU A 83 -16.88 0.96 7.41
N TYR A 84 -15.87 0.08 7.41
CA TYR A 84 -15.73 -0.95 8.45
C TYR A 84 -15.49 -0.30 9.82
N ASP A 85 -14.51 0.60 9.91
CA ASP A 85 -14.20 1.32 11.15
C ASP A 85 -15.40 2.13 11.66
N LEU A 86 -16.06 2.90 10.78
CA LEU A 86 -17.22 3.70 11.13
C LEU A 86 -18.39 2.82 11.59
N GLN A 87 -18.66 1.71 10.90
CA GLN A 87 -19.71 0.78 11.31
C GLN A 87 -19.45 0.22 12.70
N ASP A 88 -18.20 -0.15 13.01
CA ASP A 88 -17.83 -0.67 14.33
C ASP A 88 -17.92 0.40 15.42
N ARG A 89 -17.48 1.63 15.13
CA ARG A 89 -17.60 2.77 16.06
C ARG A 89 -19.04 3.12 16.41
N ILE A 90 -19.98 3.00 15.47
CA ILE A 90 -21.38 3.38 15.72
C ILE A 90 -22.28 2.23 16.16
N ARG A 91 -21.87 0.97 15.97
CA ARG A 91 -22.69 -0.24 16.19
C ARG A 91 -23.37 -0.27 17.56
N GLU A 92 -22.60 0.02 18.60
CA GLU A 92 -23.08 -0.02 19.99
C GLU A 92 -23.56 1.36 20.49
N VAL A 93 -23.48 2.39 19.63
CA VAL A 93 -23.78 3.77 19.99
C VAL A 93 -25.19 4.14 19.55
N ALA A 94 -25.48 4.06 18.25
CA ALA A 94 -26.74 4.48 17.66
C ALA A 94 -26.86 4.10 16.17
N SER A 95 -28.08 4.09 15.66
CA SER A 95 -28.34 4.02 14.22
C SER A 95 -27.87 5.29 13.49
N VAL A 96 -27.65 5.17 12.18
CA VAL A 96 -27.29 6.31 11.31
C VAL A 96 -28.34 7.43 11.39
N ASP A 97 -29.63 7.09 11.44
CA ASP A 97 -30.69 8.08 11.52
C ASP A 97 -30.70 8.83 12.86
N GLU A 98 -30.48 8.13 13.98
CA GLU A 98 -30.36 8.75 15.29
C GLU A 98 -29.16 9.71 15.34
N ILE A 99 -28.00 9.29 14.83
CA ILE A 99 -26.80 10.14 14.74
C ILE A 99 -27.08 11.38 13.88
N LEU A 100 -27.70 11.21 12.72
CA LEU A 100 -27.95 12.35 11.82
C LEU A 100 -29.05 13.28 12.37
N SER A 101 -29.98 12.78 13.19
CA SER A 101 -31.04 13.59 13.80
C SER A 101 -30.53 14.61 14.83
N GLY A 102 -29.39 14.33 15.46
CA GLY A 102 -28.74 15.24 16.41
C GLY A 102 -27.97 16.39 15.74
N ILE A 103 -27.74 16.33 14.43
CA ILE A 103 -26.89 17.28 13.71
C ILE A 103 -27.75 18.43 13.16
N PRO A 104 -27.28 19.71 13.23
CA PRO A 104 -28.05 20.83 12.71
C PRO A 104 -28.41 20.68 11.23
N GLU A 105 -29.68 20.91 10.91
CA GLU A 105 -30.25 20.73 9.56
C GLU A 105 -29.48 21.52 8.48
N LYS A 106 -29.00 22.72 8.83
CA LYS A 106 -28.20 23.57 7.93
C LYS A 106 -26.90 22.88 7.49
N LEU A 107 -26.23 22.18 8.41
CA LEU A 107 -25.00 21.44 8.11
C LEU A 107 -25.31 20.20 7.25
N VAL A 108 -26.33 19.43 7.62
CA VAL A 108 -26.81 18.27 6.86
C VAL A 108 -27.11 18.66 5.41
N LYS A 109 -27.90 19.71 5.19
CA LYS A 109 -28.26 20.20 3.85
C LYS A 109 -27.03 20.59 3.04
N LYS A 110 -26.10 21.34 3.64
CA LYS A 110 -24.86 21.80 2.98
C LYS A 110 -23.99 20.63 2.55
N GLU A 111 -23.79 19.66 3.43
CA GLU A 111 -22.81 18.58 3.21
C GLU A 111 -23.39 17.39 2.43
N THR A 112 -24.72 17.20 2.40
CA THR A 112 -25.37 16.16 1.58
C THR A 112 -25.04 16.30 0.10
N GLN A 113 -24.99 17.55 -0.41
CA GLN A 113 -24.64 17.81 -1.81
C GLN A 113 -23.21 17.36 -2.16
N LYS A 114 -22.29 17.48 -1.20
CA LYS A 114 -20.88 17.09 -1.37
C LYS A 114 -20.67 15.61 -1.11
N ALA A 115 -21.42 15.02 -0.17
CA ALA A 115 -21.26 13.64 0.27
C ALA A 115 -21.31 12.67 -0.91
N THR A 116 -22.36 12.72 -1.73
CA THR A 116 -22.49 11.85 -2.91
C THR A 116 -21.32 12.01 -3.89
N ARG A 117 -20.91 13.25 -4.16
CA ARG A 117 -19.79 13.56 -5.07
C ARG A 117 -18.46 13.05 -4.52
N ASN A 118 -18.22 13.20 -3.23
CA ASN A 118 -16.96 12.81 -2.60
C ASN A 118 -16.87 11.29 -2.44
N ILE A 119 -17.97 10.63 -2.04
CA ILE A 119 -18.00 9.21 -1.70
C ILE A 119 -18.21 8.32 -2.94
N LEU A 120 -19.21 8.62 -3.78
CA LEU A 120 -19.56 7.75 -4.92
C LEU A 120 -18.82 8.15 -6.18
N GLU A 121 -18.66 9.44 -6.46
CA GLU A 121 -18.02 9.91 -7.70
C GLU A 121 -16.50 10.05 -7.57
N GLY A 122 -15.96 10.04 -6.34
CA GLY A 122 -14.52 10.12 -6.08
C GLY A 122 -13.89 11.44 -6.53
N GLN A 123 -14.65 12.54 -6.58
CA GLN A 123 -14.15 13.83 -7.08
C GLN A 123 -13.40 14.64 -6.01
N CYS A 124 -12.92 14.01 -4.94
CA CYS A 124 -12.36 14.69 -3.80
C CYS A 124 -10.98 14.20 -3.41
N TYR A 125 -9.98 15.08 -3.49
CA TYR A 125 -8.58 14.82 -3.15
C TYR A 125 -8.26 15.37 -1.75
N TYR A 126 -8.97 14.90 -0.71
CA TYR A 126 -8.56 15.17 0.66
C TYR A 126 -7.59 14.09 1.16
N PRO A 127 -6.70 14.44 2.11
CA PRO A 127 -5.88 13.43 2.76
C PRO A 127 -6.76 12.30 3.34
N PRO A 128 -6.32 11.03 3.24
CA PRO A 128 -7.02 9.91 3.86
C PRO A 128 -7.08 10.08 5.38
N SER A 129 -8.14 9.59 5.99
CA SER A 129 -8.23 9.47 7.46
C SER A 129 -7.37 8.32 7.98
N GLU A 130 -7.19 8.26 9.29
CA GLU A 130 -6.40 7.20 9.93
C GLU A 130 -6.90 5.78 9.58
N PRO A 131 -8.22 5.47 9.59
CA PRO A 131 -8.72 4.20 9.08
C PRO A 131 -8.42 3.97 7.60
N MET A 132 -8.53 5.01 6.77
CA MET A 132 -8.27 4.94 5.32
C MET A 132 -6.81 4.58 5.02
N LEU A 133 -5.86 5.00 5.85
CA LEU A 133 -4.44 4.65 5.72
C LEU A 133 -4.15 3.16 5.95
N ARG A 134 -5.11 2.42 6.54
CA ARG A 134 -4.99 0.99 6.84
C ARG A 134 -5.70 0.11 5.81
N SER A 135 -5.95 0.63 4.60
CA SER A 135 -6.54 -0.18 3.54
C SER A 135 -5.67 -1.40 3.22
N PRO A 136 -6.28 -2.55 2.84
CA PRO A 136 -5.53 -3.77 2.56
C PRO A 136 -4.37 -3.56 1.58
N ARG A 137 -4.54 -2.71 0.55
CA ARG A 137 -3.46 -2.33 -0.36
C ARG A 137 -2.27 -1.73 0.37
N ARG A 138 -2.49 -0.71 1.19
CA ARG A 138 -1.41 0.02 1.89
C ARG A 138 -0.69 -0.88 2.88
N VAL A 139 -1.44 -1.67 3.64
CA VAL A 139 -0.89 -2.60 4.63
C VAL A 139 -0.04 -3.67 3.95
N LEU A 140 -0.57 -4.33 2.93
CA LEU A 140 0.14 -5.40 2.22
C LEU A 140 1.32 -4.88 1.41
N PHE A 141 1.20 -3.69 0.79
CA PHE A 141 2.33 -3.03 0.13
C PHE A 141 3.45 -2.70 1.12
N THR A 142 3.11 -2.13 2.28
CA THR A 142 4.09 -1.82 3.34
C THR A 142 4.77 -3.11 3.83
N GLU A 143 4.00 -4.18 4.04
CA GLU A 143 4.57 -5.48 4.42
C GLU A 143 5.47 -6.05 3.33
N ALA A 144 5.10 -5.94 2.05
CA ALA A 144 5.93 -6.42 0.96
C ALA A 144 7.24 -5.63 0.81
N MET A 145 7.19 -4.32 1.02
CA MET A 145 8.36 -3.47 0.89
C MET A 145 9.32 -3.62 2.07
N ARG A 146 8.80 -3.74 3.31
CA ARG A 146 9.58 -3.58 4.55
C ARG A 146 9.25 -4.58 5.66
N GLY A 147 8.21 -5.40 5.53
CA GLY A 147 7.64 -6.20 6.63
C GLY A 147 8.59 -7.24 7.22
N MET A 148 9.52 -7.78 6.43
CA MET A 148 10.50 -8.77 6.88
C MET A 148 11.85 -8.17 7.29
N TRP A 149 12.05 -6.85 7.15
CA TRP A 149 13.37 -6.21 7.31
C TRP A 149 14.00 -6.44 8.68
N ALA A 150 13.22 -6.31 9.76
CA ALA A 150 13.70 -6.53 11.12
C ALA A 150 14.05 -8.00 11.43
N SER A 151 13.63 -8.94 10.58
CA SER A 151 13.97 -10.36 10.69
C SER A 151 15.17 -10.76 9.82
N LEU A 152 15.68 -9.84 8.99
CA LEU A 152 16.88 -10.08 8.21
C LEU A 152 18.13 -9.93 9.10
N PRO A 153 19.24 -10.63 8.78
CA PRO A 153 20.47 -10.55 9.56
C PRO A 153 21.09 -9.15 9.57
N ILE A 154 20.82 -8.36 8.53
CA ILE A 154 21.13 -6.93 8.45
C ILE A 154 19.83 -6.21 8.06
N ASP A 155 19.33 -5.33 8.92
CA ASP A 155 18.14 -4.52 8.66
C ASP A 155 18.44 -3.46 7.56
N PRO A 156 17.75 -3.50 6.40
CA PRO A 156 17.94 -2.55 5.31
C PRO A 156 17.57 -1.09 5.63
N THR A 157 16.89 -0.81 6.74
CA THR A 157 16.31 0.52 7.05
C THR A 157 17.32 1.65 6.97
N SER A 158 18.45 1.52 7.66
CA SER A 158 19.49 2.56 7.68
C SER A 158 20.12 2.80 6.30
N ILE A 159 20.26 1.74 5.51
CA ILE A 159 20.78 1.80 4.14
C ILE A 159 19.76 2.49 3.23
N ALA A 160 18.48 2.15 3.35
CA ALA A 160 17.41 2.78 2.59
C ALA A 160 17.31 4.28 2.92
N ASP A 161 17.39 4.67 4.19
CA ASP A 161 17.37 6.08 4.59
C ASP A 161 18.57 6.86 4.04
N LEU A 162 19.74 6.24 3.97
CA LEU A 162 20.94 6.82 3.36
C LEU A 162 20.79 7.02 1.83
N LEU A 163 20.18 6.06 1.14
CA LEU A 163 20.06 6.05 -0.32
C LEU A 163 18.84 6.83 -0.83
N ARG A 164 17.76 6.96 -0.04
CA ARG A 164 16.50 7.63 -0.40
C ARG A 164 16.69 9.01 -1.05
N PRO A 165 17.57 9.91 -0.56
CA PRO A 165 17.77 11.23 -1.17
C PRO A 165 18.26 11.20 -2.64
N LEU A 166 18.72 10.05 -3.15
CA LEU A 166 19.08 9.89 -4.56
C LEU A 166 17.85 9.77 -5.46
N PHE A 167 16.79 9.13 -4.96
CA PHE A 167 15.54 8.86 -5.67
C PHE A 167 14.56 10.03 -5.60
N ILE A 168 14.80 11.00 -4.71
CA ILE A 168 13.96 12.19 -4.58
C ILE A 168 14.55 13.35 -5.39
N PRO A 169 13.82 13.88 -6.38
CA PRO A 169 14.24 15.04 -7.15
C PRO A 169 14.27 16.29 -6.27
N LYS A 170 15.36 17.06 -6.37
CA LYS A 170 15.58 18.27 -5.56
C LYS A 170 14.88 19.53 -6.10
N LYS A 171 14.26 19.44 -7.29
CA LYS A 171 13.63 20.58 -7.99
C LYS A 171 12.16 20.29 -8.25
N ASP A 172 11.34 21.34 -8.14
CA ASP A 172 9.92 21.37 -8.49
C ASP A 172 9.76 21.41 -10.04
N PRO A 173 8.83 20.66 -10.66
CA PRO A 173 7.84 19.75 -10.10
C PRO A 173 8.45 18.36 -9.86
N GLY A 174 8.74 18.03 -8.60
CA GLY A 174 9.28 16.78 -8.04
C GLY A 174 9.33 15.54 -8.95
N TYR A 175 10.12 15.58 -10.04
CA TYR A 175 10.16 14.53 -11.04
C TYR A 175 11.45 14.57 -11.88
N PHE A 176 11.99 13.40 -12.22
CA PHE A 176 13.13 13.25 -13.14
C PHE A 176 12.64 13.04 -14.57
N PRO A 177 12.92 13.96 -15.51
CA PRO A 177 12.49 13.81 -16.89
C PRO A 177 13.28 12.71 -17.62
N LYS A 178 12.75 12.27 -18.78
CA LYS A 178 13.26 11.16 -19.59
C LYS A 178 14.79 11.11 -19.78
N GLY A 179 15.45 12.25 -20.01
CA GLY A 179 16.90 12.31 -20.22
C GLY A 179 17.73 12.30 -18.94
N ALA A 180 17.12 12.56 -17.78
CA ALA A 180 17.80 12.60 -16.50
C ALA A 180 17.98 11.22 -15.86
N THR A 181 17.23 10.20 -16.30
CA THR A 181 17.30 8.83 -15.78
C THR A 181 18.67 8.19 -15.97
N PHE A 182 19.38 8.48 -17.08
CA PHE A 182 20.76 8.03 -17.26
C PHE A 182 21.74 8.58 -16.21
N ALA A 183 21.55 9.84 -15.80
CA ALA A 183 22.39 10.42 -14.76
C ALA A 183 21.98 9.92 -13.37
N LEU A 184 20.68 9.68 -13.16
CA LEU A 184 20.14 9.10 -11.94
C LEU A 184 20.64 7.66 -11.74
N SER A 185 20.53 6.80 -12.75
CA SER A 185 20.98 5.39 -12.70
C SER A 185 22.45 5.30 -12.31
N ARG A 186 23.34 6.02 -13.01
CA ARG A 186 24.77 6.07 -12.69
C ARG A 186 25.06 6.56 -11.28
N ARG A 187 24.29 7.51 -10.76
CA ARG A 187 24.45 8.01 -9.40
C ARG A 187 24.04 6.96 -8.36
N ILE A 188 22.93 6.26 -8.59
CA ILE A 188 22.47 5.19 -7.71
C ILE A 188 23.46 4.02 -7.74
N GLU A 189 23.86 3.55 -8.91
CA GLU A 189 24.87 2.48 -9.05
C GLU A 189 26.17 2.83 -8.33
N LYS A 190 26.67 4.06 -8.50
CA LYS A 190 27.88 4.51 -7.79
C LYS A 190 27.69 4.48 -6.26
N ALA A 191 26.50 4.82 -5.76
CA ALA A 191 26.21 4.77 -4.33
C ALA A 191 26.12 3.32 -3.84
N VAL A 192 25.47 2.43 -4.59
CA VAL A 192 25.40 0.98 -4.29
C VAL A 192 26.79 0.36 -4.24
N VAL A 193 27.64 0.61 -5.25
CA VAL A 193 29.03 0.14 -5.27
C VAL A 193 29.80 0.65 -4.06
N LYS A 194 29.61 1.92 -3.67
CA LYS A 194 30.22 2.48 -2.46
C LYS A 194 29.77 1.76 -1.20
N GLU A 195 28.49 1.40 -1.07
CA GLU A 195 28.01 0.59 0.06
C GLU A 195 28.63 -0.81 0.05
N PHE A 196 28.82 -1.42 -1.11
CA PHE A 196 29.53 -2.71 -1.20
C PHE A 196 31.00 -2.61 -0.80
N SER A 197 31.71 -1.53 -1.13
CA SER A 197 33.09 -1.33 -0.67
C SER A 197 33.19 -1.27 0.85
N LYS A 198 32.21 -0.68 1.54
CA LYS A 198 32.17 -0.69 3.01
C LYS A 198 32.01 -2.10 3.58
N ALA A 199 31.23 -2.95 2.92
CA ALA A 199 31.09 -4.36 3.32
C ALA A 199 32.38 -5.16 3.14
N ASP A 200 33.29 -4.67 2.30
CA ASP A 200 34.59 -5.27 2.03
C ASP A 200 35.67 -4.75 3.01
N GLU A 201 35.54 -3.50 3.47
CA GLU A 201 36.45 -2.85 4.43
C GLU A 201 36.12 -3.17 5.90
N ILE A 202 34.82 -3.22 6.22
CA ILE A 202 34.32 -3.62 7.54
C ILE A 202 34.31 -5.15 7.52
N ILE A 203 34.95 -5.80 8.50
CA ILE A 203 34.77 -7.23 8.76
C ILE A 203 33.33 -7.42 9.26
N VAL A 204 32.35 -7.27 8.37
CA VAL A 204 30.98 -7.65 8.64
C VAL A 204 31.01 -9.16 8.68
N MET A 205 30.67 -9.75 9.83
CA MET A 205 30.60 -11.22 10.00
C MET A 205 29.64 -11.88 9.00
N ASN A 206 28.90 -11.09 8.21
CA ASN A 206 27.99 -11.50 7.16
C ASN A 206 28.00 -10.54 5.95
N ARG A 207 29.09 -10.52 5.16
CA ARG A 207 29.22 -9.70 3.94
C ARG A 207 28.10 -9.94 2.93
N ARG A 208 27.67 -11.19 2.75
CA ARG A 208 26.58 -11.56 1.83
C ARG A 208 25.24 -10.99 2.30
N GLY A 209 24.91 -11.12 3.58
CA GLY A 209 23.72 -10.51 4.16
C GLY A 209 23.69 -8.99 4.04
N TYR A 210 24.84 -8.32 4.19
CA TYR A 210 24.90 -6.86 3.94
C TYR A 210 24.60 -6.52 2.48
N ARG A 211 25.15 -7.27 1.52
CA ARG A 211 24.86 -7.04 0.09
C ARG A 211 23.40 -7.26 -0.24
N TYR A 212 22.79 -8.32 0.30
CA TYR A 212 21.35 -8.55 0.19
C TYR A 212 20.54 -7.38 0.74
N ALA A 213 20.90 -6.87 1.92
CA ALA A 213 20.24 -5.72 2.54
C ALA A 213 20.34 -4.45 1.66
N VAL A 214 21.49 -4.19 1.04
CA VAL A 214 21.65 -3.08 0.06
C VAL A 214 20.72 -3.28 -1.14
N TYR A 215 20.69 -4.47 -1.75
CA TYR A 215 19.80 -4.75 -2.89
C TYR A 215 18.32 -4.60 -2.51
N ARG A 216 17.91 -5.13 -1.36
CA ARG A 216 16.54 -4.95 -0.85
C ARG A 216 16.21 -3.49 -0.61
N ALA A 217 17.12 -2.71 -0.01
CA ALA A 217 16.92 -1.29 0.20
C ALA A 217 16.70 -0.55 -1.12
N VAL A 218 17.54 -0.76 -2.13
CA VAL A 218 17.39 -0.07 -3.42
C VAL A 218 16.18 -0.52 -4.21
N LEU A 219 15.82 -1.81 -4.18
CA LEU A 219 14.61 -2.30 -4.81
C LEU A 219 13.36 -1.74 -4.12
N THR A 220 13.32 -1.64 -2.79
CA THR A 220 12.21 -0.98 -2.09
C THR A 220 12.10 0.50 -2.46
N LEU A 221 13.21 1.24 -2.44
CA LEU A 221 13.20 2.66 -2.86
C LEU A 221 12.81 2.84 -4.32
N PHE A 222 13.18 1.89 -5.18
CA PHE A 222 12.80 1.88 -6.58
C PHE A 222 11.27 1.87 -6.78
N HIS A 223 10.53 1.22 -5.88
CA HIS A 223 9.05 1.22 -5.91
C HIS A 223 8.43 2.38 -5.15
N GLU A 224 8.94 2.68 -3.95
CA GLU A 224 8.35 3.70 -3.09
C GLU A 224 8.55 5.13 -3.65
N GLU A 225 9.71 5.40 -4.27
CA GLU A 225 10.11 6.74 -4.67
C GLU A 225 10.06 6.94 -6.20
N HIS A 226 9.08 6.31 -6.87
CA HIS A 226 8.95 6.28 -8.33
C HIS A 226 8.60 7.65 -8.94
N HIS A 227 9.61 8.53 -9.02
CA HIS A 227 9.53 9.91 -9.47
C HIS A 227 10.29 10.17 -10.77
N TRP A 228 10.31 9.22 -11.71
CA TRP A 228 11.06 9.35 -12.96
C TRP A 228 10.25 8.92 -14.18
N ASP A 229 10.62 9.49 -15.33
CA ASP A 229 10.16 9.05 -16.64
C ASP A 229 11.19 8.09 -17.23
N ASP A 230 10.82 6.81 -17.28
CA ASP A 230 11.67 5.77 -17.83
C ASP A 230 11.31 5.36 -19.25
N SER A 231 10.86 6.30 -20.08
CA SER A 231 10.55 6.00 -21.48
C SER A 231 11.77 5.56 -22.33
N TYR A 232 12.98 5.51 -21.76
CA TYR A 232 14.17 4.88 -22.37
C TYR A 232 14.52 3.51 -21.74
N GLY A 233 13.79 3.04 -20.72
CA GLY A 233 14.00 1.76 -20.06
C GLY A 233 15.23 1.68 -19.15
N THR A 234 15.95 2.78 -18.93
CA THR A 234 17.21 2.81 -18.19
C THR A 234 17.06 2.42 -16.71
N MET A 235 15.99 2.88 -16.06
CA MET A 235 15.71 2.50 -14.68
C MET A 235 15.20 1.06 -14.62
N GLY A 236 14.43 0.61 -15.61
CA GLY A 236 14.02 -0.78 -15.77
C GLY A 236 15.20 -1.73 -15.90
N ASP A 237 16.14 -1.45 -16.79
CA ASP A 237 17.37 -2.26 -16.96
C ASP A 237 18.17 -2.33 -15.66
N LEU A 238 18.27 -1.21 -14.94
CA LEU A 238 18.94 -1.15 -13.64
C LEU A 238 18.21 -2.01 -12.60
N GLY A 239 16.88 -1.89 -12.48
CA GLY A 239 16.07 -2.72 -11.59
C GLY A 239 16.18 -4.21 -11.90
N GLN A 240 16.14 -4.58 -13.18
CA GLN A 240 16.34 -5.97 -13.64
C GLN A 240 17.72 -6.51 -13.25
N SER A 241 18.76 -5.66 -13.33
CA SER A 241 20.11 -6.06 -12.88
C SER A 241 20.13 -6.37 -11.38
N TRP A 242 19.46 -5.57 -10.54
CA TRP A 242 19.38 -5.83 -9.10
C TRP A 242 18.53 -7.06 -8.78
N VAL A 243 17.45 -7.31 -9.53
CA VAL A 243 16.66 -8.54 -9.38
C VAL A 243 17.51 -9.77 -9.72
N LYS A 244 18.32 -9.71 -10.77
CA LYS A 244 19.26 -10.80 -11.07
C LYS A 244 20.22 -11.06 -9.90
N GLU A 245 20.78 -10.02 -9.31
CA GLU A 245 21.71 -10.15 -8.19
C GLU A 245 21.02 -10.64 -6.91
N ILE A 246 19.80 -10.19 -6.61
CA ILE A 246 19.08 -10.61 -5.40
C ILE A 246 18.65 -12.07 -5.44
N LEU A 247 18.29 -12.58 -6.63
CA LEU A 247 17.89 -13.97 -6.83
C LEU A 247 19.08 -14.95 -6.79
N ALA A 248 20.32 -14.45 -6.80
CA ALA A 248 21.52 -15.28 -6.69
C ALA A 248 21.88 -15.64 -5.23
N PHE A 249 21.21 -15.04 -4.25
CA PHE A 249 21.38 -15.39 -2.83
C PHE A 249 20.52 -16.59 -2.44
N THR A 250 20.99 -17.34 -1.45
CA THR A 250 20.21 -18.33 -0.71
C THR A 250 19.97 -17.87 0.73
N ALA A 251 19.03 -18.50 1.43
CA ALA A 251 18.80 -18.23 2.85
C ALA A 251 20.07 -18.49 3.69
N ASP A 252 20.79 -19.58 3.40
CA ASP A 252 22.06 -19.94 4.03
C ASP A 252 23.18 -18.94 3.73
N ASP A 253 23.29 -18.48 2.48
CA ASP A 253 24.30 -17.51 2.05
C ASP A 253 24.27 -16.23 2.89
N ILE A 254 23.06 -15.81 3.27
CA ILE A 254 22.85 -14.61 4.06
C ILE A 254 22.60 -14.92 5.54
N GLY A 255 22.59 -16.18 5.95
CA GLY A 255 22.42 -16.61 7.34
C GLY A 255 21.05 -16.29 7.95
N VAL A 256 19.96 -16.52 7.21
CA VAL A 256 18.58 -16.31 7.67
C VAL A 256 17.75 -17.58 7.53
N ASP A 257 16.67 -17.68 8.31
CA ASP A 257 15.67 -18.74 8.14
C ASP A 257 15.01 -18.68 6.76
N SER A 258 14.89 -19.82 6.07
CA SER A 258 14.32 -19.90 4.72
C SER A 258 12.91 -19.31 4.63
N LYS A 259 12.06 -19.45 5.65
CA LYS A 259 10.71 -18.87 5.66
C LYS A 259 10.77 -17.35 5.62
N VAL A 260 11.71 -16.74 6.34
CA VAL A 260 11.92 -15.28 6.30
C VAL A 260 12.42 -14.86 4.92
N PHE A 261 13.41 -15.57 4.37
CA PHE A 261 13.97 -15.30 3.04
C PHE A 261 12.91 -15.33 1.94
N PHE A 262 12.20 -16.46 1.81
CA PHE A 262 11.17 -16.62 0.79
C PHE A 262 9.98 -15.68 1.02
N LYS A 263 9.58 -15.43 2.27
CA LYS A 263 8.48 -14.51 2.54
C LYS A 263 8.83 -13.08 2.12
N ASP A 264 10.06 -12.63 2.39
CA ASP A 264 10.53 -11.31 1.97
C ASP A 264 10.53 -11.16 0.43
N LEU A 265 11.16 -12.10 -0.27
CA LEU A 265 11.28 -12.04 -1.73
C LEU A 265 9.93 -12.20 -2.44
N LEU A 266 9.14 -13.21 -2.09
CA LEU A 266 7.89 -13.51 -2.80
C LEU A 266 6.83 -12.44 -2.53
N MET A 267 6.76 -11.89 -1.30
CA MET A 267 5.91 -10.74 -1.02
C MET A 267 6.33 -9.54 -1.88
N PHE A 268 7.63 -9.23 -1.93
CA PHE A 268 8.16 -8.16 -2.76
C PHE A 268 7.73 -8.33 -4.22
N PHE A 269 8.03 -9.48 -4.86
CA PHE A 269 7.73 -9.69 -6.27
C PHE A 269 6.23 -9.72 -6.60
N CYS A 270 5.36 -10.16 -5.68
CA CYS A 270 3.92 -10.07 -5.91
C CYS A 270 3.41 -8.61 -5.89
N TRP A 271 4.09 -7.72 -5.17
CA TRP A 271 3.68 -6.32 -4.93
C TRP A 271 4.46 -5.28 -5.75
N GLU A 272 5.56 -5.68 -6.37
CA GLU A 272 6.28 -5.00 -7.44
C GLU A 272 5.33 -4.64 -8.60
N ASN A 273 5.34 -3.39 -9.10
CA ASN A 273 4.40 -2.89 -10.13
C ASN A 273 5.06 -2.29 -11.37
N TYR A 274 6.37 -2.39 -11.47
CA TYR A 274 7.21 -1.86 -12.53
C TYR A 274 7.54 -2.92 -13.60
N GLY A 275 7.14 -4.18 -13.39
CA GLY A 275 7.33 -5.26 -14.35
C GLY A 275 8.66 -6.01 -14.17
N LEU A 276 9.29 -5.86 -13.01
CA LEU A 276 10.45 -6.66 -12.63
C LEU A 276 10.04 -8.11 -12.28
N SER A 277 8.82 -8.29 -11.78
CA SER A 277 8.25 -9.58 -11.35
C SER A 277 8.01 -10.57 -12.49
N ASP A 278 7.71 -10.08 -13.70
CA ASP A 278 7.47 -10.91 -14.89
C ASP A 278 8.77 -11.18 -15.69
N SER A 279 9.93 -10.91 -15.10
CA SER A 279 11.23 -11.14 -15.72
C SER A 279 11.56 -12.63 -15.86
N LYS A 280 12.36 -12.95 -16.89
CA LYS A 280 12.84 -14.32 -17.13
C LYS A 280 13.54 -14.90 -15.89
N GLN A 281 14.28 -14.04 -15.17
CA GLN A 281 15.05 -14.39 -13.99
C GLN A 281 14.16 -14.85 -12.83
N VAL A 282 13.05 -14.15 -12.56
CA VAL A 282 12.10 -14.55 -11.51
C VAL A 282 11.43 -15.88 -11.88
N ILE A 283 11.04 -16.05 -13.15
CA ILE A 283 10.44 -17.31 -13.61
C ILE A 283 11.43 -18.46 -13.48
N GLU A 284 12.67 -18.29 -13.94
CA GLU A 284 13.73 -19.30 -13.81
C GLU A 284 13.99 -19.63 -12.34
N PHE A 285 14.12 -18.63 -11.47
CA PHE A 285 14.28 -18.84 -10.03
C PHE A 285 13.18 -19.74 -9.45
N LEU A 286 11.92 -19.45 -9.76
CA LEU A 286 10.78 -20.26 -9.29
C LEU A 286 10.85 -21.69 -9.82
N GLN A 287 11.18 -21.88 -11.10
CA GLN A 287 11.24 -23.22 -11.72
C GLN A 287 12.36 -24.11 -11.17
N HIS A 288 13.40 -23.52 -10.58
CA HIS A 288 14.52 -24.27 -9.98
C HIS A 288 14.31 -24.60 -8.50
N LEU A 289 13.22 -24.13 -7.87
CA LEU A 289 12.93 -24.49 -6.48
C LEU A 289 12.51 -25.96 -6.38
N ASP A 290 13.09 -26.69 -5.43
CA ASP A 290 12.78 -28.08 -5.16
C ASP A 290 12.59 -28.36 -3.66
N GLY A 291 12.26 -29.61 -3.33
CA GLY A 291 12.24 -30.10 -1.96
C GLY A 291 11.44 -29.24 -0.96
N ALA A 292 12.11 -28.85 0.13
CA ALA A 292 11.50 -28.04 1.19
C ALA A 292 11.22 -26.59 0.75
N ASP A 293 12.08 -26.02 -0.09
CA ASP A 293 11.97 -24.64 -0.56
C ASP A 293 10.78 -24.46 -1.49
N LEU A 294 10.52 -25.43 -2.38
CA LEU A 294 9.32 -25.47 -3.22
C LEU A 294 8.04 -25.48 -2.37
N ASN A 295 7.98 -26.36 -1.36
CA ASN A 295 6.80 -26.47 -0.49
C ASN A 295 6.56 -25.16 0.29
N LEU A 296 7.63 -24.53 0.76
CA LEU A 296 7.59 -23.27 1.46
C LEU A 296 7.11 -22.13 0.55
N ALA A 297 7.64 -22.04 -0.68
CA ALA A 297 7.21 -21.06 -1.68
C ALA A 297 5.74 -21.22 -2.05
N ILE A 298 5.24 -22.46 -2.22
CA ILE A 298 3.82 -22.74 -2.46
C ILE A 298 2.96 -22.24 -1.30
N ALA A 299 3.34 -22.54 -0.06
CA ALA A 299 2.58 -22.12 1.11
C ALA A 299 2.53 -20.58 1.23
N ILE A 300 3.67 -19.92 1.02
CA ILE A 300 3.78 -18.46 1.07
C ILE A 300 2.93 -17.82 -0.05
N LEU A 301 3.08 -18.23 -1.30
CA LEU A 301 2.31 -17.65 -2.40
C LEU A 301 0.80 -17.89 -2.27
N THR A 302 0.40 -19.01 -1.68
CA THR A 302 -1.00 -19.29 -1.34
C THR A 302 -1.52 -18.26 -0.31
N ASP A 303 -0.78 -18.02 0.78
CA ASP A 303 -1.12 -16.98 1.77
C ASP A 303 -1.20 -15.59 1.12
N ILE A 304 -0.23 -15.24 0.28
CA ILE A 304 -0.21 -13.95 -0.44
C ILE A 304 -1.46 -13.80 -1.30
N LYS A 305 -1.80 -14.82 -2.08
CA LYS A 305 -2.98 -14.83 -2.94
C LYS A 305 -4.25 -14.66 -2.12
N ASP A 306 -4.43 -15.44 -1.06
CA ASP A 306 -5.64 -15.39 -0.23
C ASP A 306 -5.81 -14.02 0.44
N ARG A 307 -4.72 -13.42 0.94
CA ARG A 307 -4.72 -12.07 1.52
C ARG A 307 -5.00 -10.99 0.47
N ALA A 308 -4.48 -11.14 -0.74
CA ALA A 308 -4.76 -10.25 -1.85
C ALA A 308 -6.23 -10.34 -2.30
N ASP A 309 -6.79 -11.55 -2.38
CA ASP A 309 -8.21 -11.79 -2.70
C ASP A 309 -9.13 -11.16 -1.64
N GLN A 310 -8.84 -11.38 -0.35
CA GLN A 310 -9.55 -10.74 0.76
C GLN A 310 -9.47 -9.21 0.71
N GLY A 311 -8.34 -8.68 0.25
CA GLY A 311 -8.09 -7.25 0.09
C GLY A 311 -8.59 -6.64 -1.22
N PHE A 312 -9.29 -7.40 -2.07
CA PHE A 312 -9.74 -6.99 -3.41
C PHE A 312 -8.58 -6.53 -4.33
N GLN A 313 -7.41 -7.15 -4.18
CA GLN A 313 -6.19 -6.88 -4.95
C GLN A 313 -6.02 -7.89 -6.08
N GLU A 314 -6.98 -7.94 -7.01
CA GLU A 314 -7.06 -8.93 -8.10
C GLU A 314 -5.73 -9.10 -8.84
N TYR A 315 -5.09 -8.01 -9.28
CA TYR A 315 -3.79 -8.09 -9.97
C TYR A 315 -2.70 -8.78 -9.12
N ARG A 316 -2.70 -8.59 -7.80
CA ARG A 316 -1.72 -9.20 -6.88
C ARG A 316 -2.02 -10.67 -6.66
N ALA A 317 -3.30 -11.02 -6.51
CA ALA A 317 -3.74 -12.40 -6.43
C ALA A 317 -3.42 -13.16 -7.72
N GLU A 318 -3.66 -12.55 -8.89
CA GLU A 318 -3.29 -13.10 -10.19
C GLU A 318 -1.77 -13.27 -10.34
N THR A 319 -0.96 -12.30 -9.89
CA THR A 319 0.51 -12.44 -9.92
C THR A 319 0.97 -13.61 -9.04
N ALA A 320 0.43 -13.75 -7.82
CA ALA A 320 0.73 -14.89 -6.95
C ALA A 320 0.29 -16.24 -7.58
N GLU A 321 -0.89 -16.27 -8.20
CA GLU A 321 -1.38 -17.44 -8.95
C GLU A 321 -0.49 -17.79 -10.15
N ARG A 322 -0.03 -16.79 -10.93
CA ARG A 322 0.94 -17.00 -12.01
C ARG A 322 2.23 -17.63 -11.49
N PHE A 323 2.75 -17.14 -10.36
CA PHE A 323 3.95 -17.71 -9.74
C PHE A 323 3.72 -19.15 -9.26
N LEU A 324 2.58 -19.44 -8.64
CA LEU A 324 2.18 -20.81 -8.27
C LEU A 324 2.15 -21.76 -9.47
N GLN A 325 1.71 -21.28 -10.63
CA GLN A 325 1.71 -22.08 -11.86
C GLN A 325 3.14 -22.36 -12.38
N LYS A 326 4.06 -21.39 -12.22
CA LYS A 326 5.48 -21.58 -12.60
C LYS A 326 6.20 -22.58 -11.71
N LEU A 327 5.90 -22.62 -10.42
CA LEU A 327 6.43 -23.62 -9.49
C LEU A 327 6.00 -25.07 -9.81
N LYS A 328 4.85 -25.22 -10.47
CA LYS A 328 4.26 -26.53 -10.82
C LYS A 328 4.61 -26.99 -12.24
N SER A 329 5.27 -26.14 -13.02
CA SER A 329 5.63 -26.42 -14.41
C SER A 329 7.04 -27.03 -14.44
N PRO A 330 7.21 -28.29 -14.90
CA PRO A 330 8.51 -28.95 -14.94
C PRO A 330 9.50 -28.29 -15.89
#